data_AF-A0A967HVG1-F1
#
_entry.id   AF-A0A967HVG1-F1
#
_cell.length_a   1.000
_cell.length_b   1.000
_cell.length_c   1.000
_cell.angle_alpha   90.00
_cell.angle_beta   90.00
_cell.angle_gamma   90.00
#
_symmetry.space_group_name_H-M   'P 1'
#
loop_
_entity.id
_entity.type
_entity.pdbx_description
1 polymer ?
#
loop_
_entity_poly.entity_id
_entity_poly.type
_entity_poly.pdbx_seq_one_letter_code
_entity_poly.pdbx_strand_id
1 'polypeptide(L)'
;MKFQDGKSMALVIIIILVAAILLSVTNPVKEAHINKIVNKLEYDNALGGVLARGVFTITPPDYHDLGLISYTRFDNRLSSIGVAGYVYVNKNAFTGY
;
A
#
# COMPACT_ATOMS: atom_id res chain seq x y z
N MET A 1 32.82 0.84 19.85
CA MET A 1 32.41 0.37 18.51
C MET A 1 33.58 0.64 17.56
N LYS A 2 34.27 -0.40 17.08
CA LYS A 2 35.37 -0.22 16.11
C LYS A 2 34.74 0.17 14.76
N PHE A 3 35.17 1.31 14.22
CA PHE A 3 34.74 1.80 12.92
C PHE A 3 35.12 0.76 11.86
N GLN A 4 34.10 0.18 11.22
CA GLN A 4 34.24 -0.71 10.08
C GLN A 4 34.99 0.00 8.96
N ASP A 5 35.99 -0.67 8.42
CA ASP A 5 36.84 -0.26 7.30
C ASP A 5 35.98 0.34 6.17
N GLY A 6 36.45 1.38 5.46
CA GLY A 6 35.64 2.09 4.45
C GLY A 6 35.03 1.18 3.36
N LYS A 7 35.65 0.02 3.09
CA LYS A 7 35.12 -1.02 2.19
C LYS A 7 33.90 -1.73 2.78
N SER A 8 33.89 -1.98 4.09
CA SER A 8 32.77 -2.59 4.82
C SER A 8 31.58 -1.63 4.91
N MET A 9 31.83 -0.33 5.11
CA MET A 9 30.77 0.69 5.08
C MET A 9 30.16 0.85 3.68
N ALA A 10 30.99 0.85 2.64
CA ALA A 10 30.50 0.87 1.25
C ALA A 10 29.65 -0.36 0.94
N LEU A 11 30.06 -1.55 1.40
CA LEU A 11 29.29 -2.78 1.23
C LEU A 11 27.93 -2.70 1.95
N VAL A 12 27.88 -2.18 3.18
CA VAL A 12 26.63 -1.99 3.93
C VAL A 12 25.68 -1.05 3.20
N ILE A 13 26.18 0.07 2.67
CA ILE A 13 25.36 1.03 1.90
C ILE A 13 24.80 0.37 0.64
N ILE A 14 25.61 -0.39 -0.09
CA ILE A 14 25.16 -1.12 -1.29
C ILE A 14 24.04 -2.11 -0.93
N ILE A 15 24.19 -2.86 0.15
CA ILE A 15 23.15 -3.81 0.62
C ILE A 15 21.84 -3.08 0.92
N ILE A 16 21.89 -1.93 1.61
CA ILE A 16 20.69 -1.14 1.94
C ILE A 16 20.02 -0.62 0.66
N LEU A 17 20.79 -0.12 -0.31
CA LEU A 17 20.25 0.38 -1.57
C LEU A 17 19.60 -0.73 -2.39
N VAL A 18 20.24 -1.89 -2.49
CA VAL A 18 19.67 -3.06 -3.18
C VAL A 18 18.37 -3.51 -2.51
N ALA A 19 18.34 -3.57 -1.18
CA ALA A 19 17.12 -3.89 -0.44
C ALA A 19 16.00 -2.86 -0.70
N ALA A 20 16.31 -1.56 -0.71
CA ALA A 20 15.33 -0.51 -1.00
C ALA A 20 14.78 -0.61 -2.43
N ILE A 21 15.63 -0.90 -3.42
CA ILE A 21 15.18 -1.09 -4.82
C ILE A 21 14.26 -2.30 -4.92
N LEU A 22 14.65 -3.44 -4.35
CA LEU A 22 13.82 -4.65 -4.35
C LEU A 22 12.45 -4.41 -3.69
N LEU A 23 12.43 -3.70 -2.57
CA LEU A 23 11.18 -3.37 -1.86
C LEU A 23 10.32 -2.34 -2.60
N SER A 24 10.92 -1.45 -3.39
CA SER A 24 10.17 -0.51 -4.22
C SER A 24 9.44 -1.20 -5.37
N VAL A 25 10.03 -2.25 -5.95
CA VAL A 25 9.38 -3.09 -6.97
C VAL A 25 8.23 -3.90 -6.39
N THR A 26 8.32 -4.28 -5.11
CA THR A 26 7.22 -4.96 -4.42
C THR A 26 6.19 -4.00 -3.85
N ASN A 27 6.38 -2.68 -3.92
CA ASN A 27 5.40 -1.73 -3.42
C ASN A 27 4.04 -1.93 -4.12
N PRO A 28 2.95 -2.11 -3.38
CA PRO A 28 1.68 -2.48 -3.99
C PRO A 28 1.12 -1.35 -4.83
N VAL A 29 0.81 -1.66 -6.09
CA VAL A 29 0.17 -0.76 -7.05
C VAL A 29 -1.29 -0.49 -6.70
N LYS A 30 -1.88 0.55 -7.32
CA LYS A 30 -3.27 0.98 -7.10
C LYS A 30 -4.27 -0.18 -7.16
N GLU A 31 -4.15 -1.07 -8.13
CA GLU A 31 -5.05 -2.22 -8.31
C GLU A 31 -4.97 -3.19 -7.13
N ALA A 32 -3.78 -3.39 -6.55
CA ALA A 32 -3.61 -4.23 -5.37
C ALA A 32 -4.33 -3.64 -4.16
N HIS A 33 -4.30 -2.31 -3.99
CA HIS A 33 -5.06 -1.63 -2.95
C HIS A 33 -6.57 -1.83 -3.13
N ILE A 34 -7.09 -1.57 -4.34
CA ILE A 34 -8.51 -1.73 -4.67
C ILE A 34 -8.96 -3.17 -4.41
N ASN A 35 -8.22 -4.16 -4.91
CA ASN A 35 -8.55 -5.57 -4.73
C ASN A 35 -8.56 -5.96 -3.24
N LYS A 36 -7.61 -5.46 -2.45
CA LYS A 36 -7.58 -5.75 -1.01
C LYS A 36 -8.77 -5.15 -0.28
N ILE A 37 -9.18 -3.93 -0.64
CA ILE A 37 -10.36 -3.28 -0.07
C ILE A 37 -11.62 -4.07 -0.42
N VAL A 38 -11.83 -4.38 -1.70
CA VAL A 38 -12.98 -5.15 -2.18
C VAL A 38 -13.06 -6.51 -1.50
N ASN A 39 -11.97 -7.27 -1.48
CA ASN A 39 -11.94 -8.59 -0.84
C ASN A 39 -12.24 -8.50 0.66
N LYS A 40 -11.79 -7.43 1.33
CA LYS A 40 -12.03 -7.24 2.75
C LYS A 40 -13.50 -6.93 3.04
N LEU A 41 -14.14 -6.12 2.19
CA LEU A 41 -15.55 -5.79 2.31
C LEU A 41 -16.44 -6.99 1.92
N GLU A 42 -16.07 -7.73 0.88
CA GLU A 42 -16.76 -8.95 0.43
C GLU A 42 -16.77 -10.04 1.52
N TYR A 43 -15.64 -10.23 2.20
CA TYR A 43 -15.53 -11.18 3.31
C TYR A 43 -16.48 -10.86 4.47
N ASP A 44 -16.71 -9.58 4.74
CA ASP A 44 -17.65 -9.15 5.79
C ASP A 44 -19.11 -9.18 5.29
N ASN A 45 -19.34 -8.81 4.03
CA ASN A 45 -20.64 -8.80 3.35
C ASN A 45 -20.45 -8.84 1.83
N ALA A 46 -20.98 -9.89 1.18
CA ALA A 46 -20.87 -10.06 -0.28
C ALA A 46 -21.37 -8.84 -1.08
N LEU A 47 -22.45 -8.19 -0.63
CA LEU A 47 -22.96 -6.97 -1.26
C LEU A 47 -21.99 -5.79 -1.09
N GLY A 48 -21.29 -5.70 0.03
CA GLY A 48 -20.28 -4.66 0.30
C GLY A 48 -19.14 -4.69 -0.72
N GLY A 49 -18.69 -5.87 -1.14
CA GLY A 49 -17.65 -6.01 -2.17
C GLY A 49 -18.09 -5.52 -3.55
N VAL A 50 -19.32 -5.84 -3.97
CA VAL A 50 -19.89 -5.40 -5.25
C VAL A 50 -20.11 -3.89 -5.26
N LEU A 51 -20.68 -3.35 -4.19
CA LEU A 51 -20.89 -1.91 -4.04
C LEU A 51 -19.58 -1.15 -4.05
N ALA A 52 -18.54 -1.65 -3.37
CA ALA A 52 -17.22 -1.02 -3.40
C ALA A 52 -16.62 -0.93 -4.81
N ARG A 53 -16.75 -1.98 -5.64
CA ARG A 53 -16.30 -1.93 -7.04
C ARG A 53 -17.04 -0.85 -7.83
N GLY A 54 -18.37 -0.77 -7.70
CA GLY A 54 -19.18 0.23 -8.39
C GLY A 54 -18.91 1.65 -7.91
N VAL A 55 -18.71 1.83 -6.61
CA VAL A 55 -18.36 3.14 -6.04
C VAL A 55 -16.98 3.60 -6.52
N PHE A 56 -16.00 2.70 -6.62
CA PHE A 56 -14.66 3.05 -7.12
C PHE A 56 -14.58 3.31 -8.63
N THR A 57 -15.55 2.88 -9.43
CA THR A 57 -15.60 3.27 -10.85
C THR A 57 -16.17 4.68 -11.02
N ILE A 58 -17.14 5.07 -10.18
CA ILE A 58 -17.77 6.40 -10.23
C ILE A 58 -16.92 7.44 -9.50
N THR A 59 -16.41 7.08 -8.32
CA THR A 59 -15.55 7.91 -7.48
C THR A 59 -14.22 7.18 -7.29
N PRO A 60 -13.29 7.34 -8.23
CA PRO A 60 -12.02 6.63 -8.18
C PRO A 60 -11.22 7.04 -6.95
N PRO A 61 -10.67 6.08 -6.19
CA PRO A 61 -9.86 6.39 -5.04
C PRO A 61 -8.51 7.02 -5.44
N ASP A 62 -8.05 7.96 -4.62
CA ASP A 62 -6.82 8.74 -4.82
C ASP A 62 -5.61 7.96 -4.30
N TYR A 63 -4.87 7.36 -5.23
CA TYR A 63 -3.66 6.59 -4.96
C TYR A 63 -2.42 7.50 -4.95
N HIS A 64 -1.55 7.29 -3.95
CA HIS A 64 -0.28 7.99 -3.80
C HIS A 64 0.83 6.97 -3.57
N ASP A 65 1.88 7.06 -4.39
CA ASP A 65 3.08 6.24 -4.29
C ASP A 65 4.24 7.07 -3.77
N LEU A 66 4.89 6.61 -2.72
CA LEU A 66 6.08 7.21 -2.10
C LEU A 66 7.29 6.25 -2.17
N GLY A 67 7.29 5.29 -3.11
CA GLY A 67 8.38 4.35 -3.36
C GLY A 67 8.27 3.08 -2.52
N LEU A 68 8.57 3.16 -1.22
CA LEU A 68 8.48 2.01 -0.29
C LEU A 68 7.15 1.92 0.44
N ILE A 69 6.41 3.00 0.38
CA ILE A 69 5.13 3.20 1.04
C ILE A 69 4.18 3.72 -0.03
N SER A 70 2.97 3.21 -0.05
CA SER A 70 1.88 3.76 -0.83
C SER A 70 0.66 3.95 0.07
N TYR A 71 -0.26 4.80 -0.32
CA TYR A 71 -1.53 4.91 0.38
C TYR A 71 -2.64 5.30 -0.59
N THR A 72 -3.86 5.00 -0.19
CA THR A 72 -5.05 5.31 -0.96
C THR A 72 -6.04 6.05 -0.09
N ARG A 73 -6.55 7.17 -0.59
CA ARG A 73 -7.64 7.91 0.02
C ARG A 73 -8.95 7.66 -0.72
N PHE A 74 -10.02 7.60 0.04
CA PHE A 74 -11.37 7.55 -0.49
C PHE A 74 -12.18 8.60 0.28
N ASP A 75 -12.83 9.52 -0.44
CA ASP A 75 -13.58 10.64 0.16
C ASP A 75 -12.80 11.41 1.23
N ASN A 76 -11.57 11.82 0.90
CA ASN A 76 -10.60 12.46 1.81
C ASN A 76 -10.18 11.65 3.05
N ARG A 77 -10.64 10.40 3.21
CA ARG A 77 -10.27 9.51 4.33
C ARG A 77 -9.20 8.52 3.91
N LEU A 78 -8.28 8.23 4.81
CA LEU A 78 -7.24 7.22 4.58
C LEU A 78 -7.87 5.83 4.56
N SER A 79 -7.94 5.22 3.38
CA SER A 79 -8.63 3.96 3.13
C SER A 79 -7.70 2.74 3.17
N SER A 80 -6.46 2.89 2.68
CA SER A 80 -5.47 1.83 2.75
C SER A 80 -4.04 2.36 2.73
N ILE A 81 -3.13 1.56 3.28
CA ILE A 81 -1.68 1.83 3.34
C ILE A 81 -0.97 0.59 2.81
N GLY A 82 -0.01 0.80 1.92
CA GLY A 82 0.85 -0.20 1.32
C GLY A 82 2.28 -0.01 1.82
N VAL A 83 2.95 -1.08 2.24
CA VAL A 83 4.37 -1.06 2.59
C VAL A 83 4.98 -2.39 2.18
N ALA A 84 6.06 -2.37 1.41
CA ALA A 84 6.86 -3.56 1.10
C ALA A 84 6.02 -4.76 0.57
N GLY A 85 5.01 -4.51 -0.27
CA GLY A 85 4.12 -5.55 -0.83
C GLY A 85 2.94 -5.96 0.04
N TYR A 86 2.82 -5.41 1.24
CA TYR A 86 1.66 -5.63 2.11
C TYR A 86 0.70 -4.45 2.05
N VAL A 87 -0.60 -4.74 1.92
CA VAL A 87 -1.67 -3.75 1.96
C VAL A 87 -2.50 -3.94 3.23
N TYR A 88 -2.59 -2.89 4.02
CA TYR A 88 -3.51 -2.75 5.14
C TYR A 88 -4.72 -1.89 4.75
N VAL A 89 -5.92 -2.29 5.15
CA VAL A 89 -7.18 -1.61 4.82
C VAL A 89 -7.82 -1.05 6.08
N ASN A 90 -8.14 0.25 6.05
CA ASN A 90 -8.93 0.92 7.07
C ASN A 90 -10.42 0.94 6.67
N LYS A 91 -11.21 0.10 7.31
CA LYS A 91 -12.66 -0.03 7.03
C LYS A 91 -13.46 1.23 7.37
N ASN A 92 -13.00 2.02 8.35
CA ASN A 92 -13.70 3.22 8.80
C ASN A 92 -13.70 4.34 7.76
N ALA A 93 -12.93 4.19 6.67
CA ALA A 93 -12.95 5.08 5.53
C ALA A 93 -14.22 4.91 4.68
N PHE A 94 -14.96 3.81 4.84
CA PHE A 94 -16.14 3.47 4.03
C PHE A 94 -17.45 3.47 4.83
N THR A 95 -17.38 3.52 6.17
CA THR A 95 -18.55 3.66 7.04
C THR A 95 -19.04 5.10 7.01
N GLY A 96 -20.07 5.37 6.21
CA GLY A 96 -20.58 6.72 5.95
C GLY A 96 -21.40 6.84 4.66
N TYR A 97 -21.34 5.81 3.80
CA TYR A 97 -22.26 5.58 2.68
C TYR A 97 -23.37 4.60 3.07
#